data_AF-A0A8D8B208-F1
#
_entry.id   AF-A0A8D8B208-F1
#
_cell.length_a   1.000
_cell.length_b   1.000
_cell.length_c   1.000
_cell.angle_alpha   90.00
_cell.angle_beta   90.00
_cell.angle_gamma   90.00
#
_symmetry.space_group_name_H-M   'P 1'
#
loop_
_entity.id
_entity.type
_entity.pdbx_description
1 polymer ?
#
loop_
_entity_poly.entity_id
_entity_poly.type
_entity_poly.pdbx_seq_one_letter_code
_entity_poly.pdbx_strand_id
1 'polypeptide(L)'
;AIRILQGMFQGVVFPCLHELWTHWAPRSERTHLVLTALDGIQMGTVNALCLGELLVEFVSWESVFYIFGIFGCIWCFFWGRTIKDRPEEDQSISQAEKEFILQSLDDVEGQSKHPWRAILTSSAVFACAVVNFCQIWGSNTILTKLPSFLKGIHCNQSSNQS
;
A
#
# COMPACT_ATOMS: atom_id res chain seq x y z
N ALA A 1 -3.68 20.11 -10.83
CA ALA A 1 -3.87 20.23 -9.38
C ALA A 1 -4.30 18.89 -8.74
N ILE A 2 -5.46 18.32 -9.12
CA ILE A 2 -6.03 17.11 -8.48
C ILE A 2 -5.08 15.89 -8.50
N ARG A 3 -4.40 15.63 -9.62
CA ARG A 3 -3.43 14.51 -9.72
C ARG A 3 -2.23 14.64 -8.77
N ILE A 4 -1.76 15.86 -8.53
CA ILE A 4 -0.66 16.12 -7.60
C ILE A 4 -1.13 15.85 -6.18
N LEU A 5 -2.32 16.35 -5.84
CA LEU A 5 -2.96 16.14 -4.54
C LEU A 5 -3.15 14.64 -4.24
N GLN A 6 -3.66 13.88 -5.22
CA GLN A 6 -3.80 12.43 -5.09
C GLN A 6 -2.46 11.74 -4.84
N GLY A 7 -1.41 12.11 -5.58
CA GLY A 7 -0.07 11.56 -5.38
C GLY A 7 0.49 11.86 -3.99
N MET A 8 0.26 13.07 -3.48
CA MET A 8 0.67 13.45 -2.12
C MET A 8 -0.03 12.59 -1.06
N PHE A 9 -1.36 12.46 -1.13
CA PHE A 9 -2.09 11.64 -0.16
C PHE A 9 -1.68 10.18 -0.23
N GLN A 10 -1.59 9.60 -1.43
CA GLN A 10 -1.19 8.20 -1.59
C GLN A 10 0.22 7.91 -1.07
N GLY A 11 1.15 8.85 -1.19
CA GLY A 11 2.52 8.72 -0.68
C GLY A 11 2.61 8.73 0.85
N VAL A 12 1.68 9.43 1.53
CA VAL A 12 1.65 9.55 3.00
C VAL A 12 0.94 8.36 3.66
N VAL A 13 0.05 7.66 2.95
CA VAL A 13 -0.73 6.55 3.49
C VAL A 13 0.16 5.42 4.04
N PHE A 14 1.16 4.96 3.29
CA PHE A 14 2.03 3.86 3.74
C PHE A 14 2.84 4.16 5.01
N PRO A 15 3.54 5.31 5.14
CA PRO A 15 4.26 5.62 6.37
C PRO A 15 3.32 5.83 7.56
N CYS A 16 2.16 6.48 7.36
CA CYS A 16 1.17 6.64 8.43
C CYS A 16 0.58 5.31 8.89
N LEU A 17 0.27 4.38 7.98
CA LEU A 17 -0.19 3.04 8.34
C LEU A 17 0.89 2.25 9.08
N HIS A 18 2.14 2.38 8.64
CA HIS A 18 3.26 1.71 9.31
C HIS A 18 3.44 2.24 10.73
N GLU A 19 3.35 3.55 10.95
CA GLU A 19 3.36 4.16 12.29
C GLU A 19 2.12 3.78 13.11
N LEU A 20 0.93 3.71 12.53
CA LEU A 20 -0.25 3.23 13.23
C LEU A 20 -0.03 1.79 13.73
N TRP A 21 0.52 0.92 12.88
CA TRP A 21 0.83 -0.46 13.26
C TRP A 21 2.02 -0.59 14.22
N THR A 22 2.95 0.37 14.34
CA THR A 22 3.95 0.31 15.43
C THR A 22 3.30 0.49 16.80
N HIS A 23 2.24 1.27 16.88
CA HIS A 23 1.56 1.58 18.14
C HIS A 23 0.46 0.56 18.48
N TRP A 24 -0.15 -0.06 17.47
CA TRP A 24 -1.30 -0.95 17.64
C TRP A 24 -0.99 -2.46 17.57
N ALA A 25 0.18 -2.87 17.07
CA ALA A 25 0.51 -4.29 16.88
C ALA A 25 1.81 -4.71 17.57
N PRO A 26 1.82 -5.80 18.38
CA PRO A 26 3.04 -6.36 18.93
C PRO A 26 3.98 -6.88 17.82
N ARG A 27 5.30 -6.82 18.06
CA ARG A 27 6.34 -7.08 17.04
C ARG A 27 6.22 -8.44 16.33
N SER A 28 5.69 -9.47 17.01
CA SER A 28 5.51 -10.81 16.45
C SER A 28 4.38 -10.89 15.43
N GLU A 29 3.31 -10.13 15.61
CA GLU A 29 2.10 -10.20 14.77
C GLU A 29 2.05 -9.09 13.71
N ARG A 30 2.87 -8.06 13.89
CA ARG A 30 2.97 -6.91 12.97
C ARG A 30 3.21 -7.31 11.53
N THR A 31 4.10 -8.28 11.29
CA THR A 31 4.37 -8.77 9.93
C THR A 31 3.14 -9.43 9.32
N HIS A 32 2.36 -10.20 10.09
CA HIS A 32 1.14 -10.82 9.60
C HIS A 32 0.07 -9.78 9.26
N LEU A 33 -0.10 -8.75 10.10
CA LEU A 33 -1.05 -7.66 9.82
C LEU A 33 -0.67 -6.87 8.56
N VAL A 34 0.63 -6.58 8.38
CA VAL A 34 1.15 -5.95 7.16
C VAL A 34 0.84 -6.80 5.94
N LEU A 35 1.10 -8.11 6.01
CA LEU A 35 0.86 -9.03 4.90
C LEU A 35 -0.64 -9.13 4.55
N THR A 36 -1.52 -9.21 5.55
CA THR A 36 -2.97 -9.20 5.35
C THR A 36 -3.44 -7.90 4.71
N ALA A 37 -2.89 -6.75 5.13
CA ALA A 37 -3.23 -5.46 4.54
C ALA A 37 -2.76 -5.35 3.08
N LEU A 38 -1.56 -5.88 2.76
CA LEU A 38 -1.06 -5.96 1.39
C LEU A 38 -1.94 -6.83 0.51
N ASP A 39 -2.41 -7.96 1.02
CA ASP A 39 -3.37 -8.82 0.31
C ASP A 39 -4.69 -8.08 0.01
N GLY A 40 -5.20 -7.33 0.99
CA GLY A 40 -6.38 -6.48 0.83
C GLY A 40 -6.22 -5.43 -0.28
N ILE A 41 -5.03 -4.83 -0.44
CA ILE A 41 -4.74 -3.88 -1.54
C ILE A 41 -4.83 -4.58 -2.89
N GLN A 42 -4.31 -5.80 -3.00
CA GLN A 42 -4.35 -6.57 -4.24
C GLN A 42 -5.78 -7.00 -4.59
N MET A 43 -6.54 -7.48 -3.60
CA MET A 43 -7.97 -7.81 -3.78
C MET A 43 -8.78 -6.57 -4.19
N GLY A 44 -8.53 -5.41 -3.57
CA GLY A 44 -9.17 -4.15 -3.93
C GLY A 44 -8.87 -3.74 -5.36
N THR A 45 -7.64 -3.94 -5.83
CA THR A 45 -7.23 -3.64 -7.21
C THR A 45 -7.97 -4.51 -8.22
N VAL A 46 -8.06 -5.82 -7.98
CA VAL A 46 -8.80 -6.74 -8.86
C VAL A 46 -10.29 -6.36 -8.90
N ASN A 47 -10.89 -6.09 -7.75
CA ASN A 47 -12.29 -5.66 -7.68
C ASN A 47 -12.52 -4.33 -8.40
N ALA A 48 -11.60 -3.36 -8.26
CA ALA A 48 -11.69 -2.08 -8.93
C ALA A 48 -11.58 -2.20 -10.45
N LEU A 49 -10.74 -3.10 -10.96
CA LEU A 49 -10.63 -3.38 -12.39
C LEU A 49 -11.89 -4.04 -12.93
N CYS A 50 -12.36 -5.13 -12.30
CA CYS A 50 -13.57 -5.83 -12.74
C CYS A 50 -14.81 -4.92 -12.71
N LEU A 51 -15.03 -4.20 -11.60
CA LEU A 51 -16.16 -3.28 -11.48
C LEU A 51 -15.99 -2.07 -12.41
N GLY A 52 -14.78 -1.55 -12.55
CA GLY A 52 -14.49 -0.41 -13.41
C GLY A 52 -14.84 -0.69 -14.88
N GLU A 53 -14.44 -1.85 -15.40
CA GLU A 53 -14.75 -2.27 -16.77
C GLU A 53 -16.26 -2.40 -17.00
N LEU A 54 -16.97 -3.08 -16.08
CA LEU A 54 -18.43 -3.22 -16.16
C LEU A 54 -19.14 -1.86 -16.12
N LEU A 55 -18.75 -0.97 -15.21
CA LEU A 55 -19.40 0.34 -15.06
C LEU A 55 -19.21 1.25 -16.28
N VAL A 56 -18.05 1.17 -16.92
CA VAL A 56 -17.75 1.94 -18.15
C VAL A 56 -18.58 1.44 -19.32
N GLU A 57 -18.83 0.14 -19.42
CA GLU A 57 -19.61 -0.46 -20.51
C GLU A 57 -21.11 -0.15 -20.40
N PHE A 58 -21.67 -0.16 -19.18
CA PHE A 58 -23.12 -0.01 -18.97
C PHE A 58 -23.61 1.42 -18.73
N VAL A 59 -22.80 2.31 -18.15
CA VAL A 59 -23.27 3.63 -17.70
C VAL A 59 -22.47 4.75 -18.33
N SER A 60 -21.25 4.97 -17.84
CA SER A 60 -20.34 6.04 -18.26
C SER A 60 -19.07 6.00 -17.39
N TRP A 61 -17.96 6.51 -17.92
CA TRP A 61 -16.68 6.59 -17.21
C TRP A 61 -16.73 7.44 -15.92
N GLU A 62 -17.62 8.43 -15.87
CA GLU A 62 -17.78 9.33 -14.72
C GLU A 62 -18.38 8.64 -13.50
N SER A 63 -19.24 7.63 -13.72
CA SER A 63 -19.96 6.91 -12.67
C SER A 63 -19.04 6.13 -11.73
N VAL A 64 -17.90 5.66 -12.25
CA VAL A 64 -16.86 4.98 -11.47
C VAL A 64 -16.36 5.89 -10.35
N PHE A 65 -16.08 7.16 -10.66
CA PHE A 65 -15.60 8.12 -9.67
C PHE A 65 -16.63 8.40 -8.57
N TYR A 66 -17.91 8.50 -8.92
CA TYR A 66 -18.96 8.72 -7.94
C TYR A 66 -19.16 7.53 -7.00
N ILE A 67 -19.19 6.30 -7.53
CA ILE A 67 -19.44 5.10 -6.72
C ILE A 67 -18.27 4.83 -5.77
N PHE A 68 -17.04 4.80 -6.29
CA PHE A 68 -15.85 4.61 -5.44
C PHE A 68 -15.63 5.77 -4.48
N GLY A 69 -15.95 7.00 -4.89
CA GLY A 69 -15.88 8.19 -4.04
C GLY A 69 -16.85 8.13 -2.85
N ILE A 70 -18.12 7.80 -3.09
CA ILE A 70 -19.13 7.67 -2.02
C ILE A 70 -18.77 6.53 -1.06
N PHE A 71 -18.36 5.37 -1.60
CA PHE A 71 -17.93 4.24 -0.79
C PHE A 71 -16.73 4.62 0.10
N GLY A 72 -15.73 5.31 -0.47
CA GLY A 72 -14.59 5.84 0.26
C GLY A 72 -14.97 6.83 1.35
N CYS A 73 -15.92 7.74 1.10
CA CYS A 73 -16.41 8.69 2.10
C CYS A 73 -17.12 7.98 3.27
N ILE A 74 -17.97 6.98 2.98
CA ILE A 74 -18.64 6.17 4.02
C ILE A 74 -17.59 5.43 4.86
N TRP A 75 -16.60 4.82 4.20
CA TRP A 75 -15.51 4.13 4.89
C TRP A 75 -14.69 5.08 5.77
N CYS A 76 -14.32 6.26 5.27
CA CYS A 76 -13.58 7.26 6.05
C CYS A 76 -14.35 7.71 7.29
N PHE A 77 -15.67 7.90 7.16
CA PHE A 77 -16.52 8.27 8.29
C PHE A 77 -16.57 7.17 9.36
N PHE A 78 -16.67 5.90 8.93
CA PHE A 78 -16.66 4.76 9.85
C PHE A 78 -15.29 4.63 10.52
N TRP A 79 -14.21 4.70 9.75
CA TRP A 79 -12.83 4.61 10.25
C TRP A 79 -12.52 5.71 11.25
N GLY A 80 -12.92 6.96 10.98
CA GLY A 80 -12.75 8.07 11.92
C GLY A 80 -13.57 7.96 13.21
N ARG A 81 -14.57 7.09 13.26
CA ARG A 81 -15.30 6.75 14.50
C ARG A 81 -14.68 5.57 15.24
N THR A 82 -14.14 4.60 14.51
CA THR A 82 -13.66 3.33 15.05
C THR A 82 -12.20 3.37 15.50
N ILE A 83 -11.33 4.10 14.79
CA ILE A 83 -9.90 4.16 15.12
C ILE A 83 -9.60 5.47 15.84
N LYS A 84 -9.15 5.36 17.09
CA LYS A 84 -8.55 6.46 17.84
C LYS A 84 -7.03 6.39 17.72
N ASP A 85 -6.37 7.53 17.63
CA ASP A 85 -4.90 7.62 17.44
C ASP A 85 -4.09 7.03 18.60
N ARG A 86 -4.71 6.78 19.76
CA ARG A 86 -4.03 6.21 20.93
C ARG A 86 -4.80 5.00 21.45
N PRO A 87 -4.15 3.83 21.60
CA PRO A 87 -4.74 2.68 22.30
C PRO A 87 -5.01 2.98 23.79
N GLU A 88 -4.54 4.12 24.30
CA GLU A 88 -4.81 4.62 25.65
C GLU A 88 -6.23 5.19 25.83
N GLU A 89 -6.88 5.63 24.76
CA GLU A 89 -8.23 6.24 24.79
C GLU A 89 -9.36 5.26 24.43
N ASP A 90 -9.00 4.00 24.19
CA ASP A 90 -9.95 2.94 23.91
C ASP A 90 -10.28 2.18 25.20
N GLN A 91 -11.49 2.39 25.74
CA GLN A 91 -12.01 1.64 26.88
C GLN A 91 -12.34 0.17 26.54
N SER A 92 -12.20 -0.24 25.27
CA SER A 92 -12.50 -1.60 24.81
C SER A 92 -11.29 -2.55 24.77
N ILE A 93 -10.06 -2.08 24.98
CA ILE A 93 -8.88 -2.94 25.02
C ILE A 93 -8.74 -3.57 26.42
N SER A 94 -8.54 -4.89 26.45
CA SER A 94 -8.29 -5.63 27.69
C SER A 94 -7.01 -5.13 28.35
N GLN A 95 -7.03 -4.92 29.66
CA GLN A 95 -5.87 -4.46 30.44
C GLN A 95 -4.60 -5.29 30.15
N ALA A 96 -4.78 -6.59 29.88
CA ALA A 96 -3.71 -7.53 29.55
C ALA A 96 -3.06 -7.28 28.18
N GLU A 97 -3.82 -6.86 27.15
CA GLU A 97 -3.25 -6.49 25.85
C GLU A 97 -2.48 -5.18 25.94
N LYS A 98 -3.01 -4.21 26.69
CA LYS A 98 -2.34 -2.91 26.92
C LYS A 98 -0.97 -3.09 27.58
N GLU A 99 -0.89 -3.97 28.58
CA GLU A 99 0.35 -4.24 29.31
C GLU A 99 1.36 -5.03 28.45
N PHE A 100 0.89 -5.94 27.59
CA PHE A 100 1.73 -6.65 26.63
C PHE A 100 2.29 -5.75 25.52
N ILE A 101 1.49 -4.81 25.01
CA ILE A 101 1.92 -3.80 24.04
C ILE A 101 2.95 -2.87 24.68
N LEU A 102 2.70 -2.35 25.89
CA LEU A 102 3.62 -1.46 26.61
C LEU A 102 4.96 -2.14 26.93
N GLN A 103 4.96 -3.39 27.40
CA GLN A 103 6.19 -4.16 27.63
C GLN A 103 6.99 -4.42 26.34
N SER A 104 6.31 -4.50 25.19
CA SER A 104 6.95 -4.67 23.88
C SER A 104 7.53 -3.35 23.32
N LEU A 105 7.00 -2.21 23.76
CA LEU A 105 7.42 -0.86 23.36
C LEU A 105 8.55 -0.31 24.24
N ASP A 106 8.61 -0.66 25.52
CA ASP A 106 9.61 -0.18 26.49
C ASP A 106 11.07 -0.49 26.09
N ASP A 107 11.28 -1.50 25.23
CA ASP A 107 12.60 -1.83 24.66
C ASP A 107 13.07 -0.82 23.58
N VAL A 108 12.32 0.27 23.34
CA VAL A 108 12.59 1.31 22.33
C VAL A 108 12.66 2.73 22.92
N GLU A 109 12.35 2.95 24.20
CA GLU A 109 12.35 4.28 24.83
C GLU A 109 13.75 4.86 25.12
N GLY A 110 14.77 4.43 24.40
CA GLY A 110 15.99 5.22 24.26
C GLY A 110 15.79 6.29 23.19
N GLN A 111 15.59 7.55 23.58
CA GLN A 111 15.74 8.72 22.68
C GLN A 111 17.15 8.74 22.08
N SER A 112 17.39 7.93 21.05
CA SER A 112 18.62 7.97 20.27
C SER A 112 18.35 8.83 19.06
N LYS A 113 19.16 9.89 18.91
CA LYS A 113 19.23 10.68 17.69
C LYS A 113 19.47 9.71 16.54
N HIS A 114 18.43 9.44 15.74
CA HIS A 114 18.52 8.50 14.63
C HIS A 114 19.66 8.97 13.73
N PRO A 115 20.75 8.20 13.57
CA PRO A 115 21.92 8.65 12.85
C PRO A 115 21.65 8.53 11.35
N TRP A 116 20.80 9.42 10.82
CA TRP A 116 20.37 9.45 9.42
C TRP A 116 21.55 9.39 8.45
N ARG A 117 22.65 10.08 8.76
CA ARG A 117 23.87 10.01 7.94
C ARG A 117 24.50 8.62 7.95
N ALA A 118 24.55 7.93 9.08
CA ALA A 118 25.13 6.59 9.17
C ALA A 118 24.25 5.55 8.45
N ILE A 119 22.93 5.69 8.55
CA ILE A 119 21.96 4.84 7.85
C ILE A 119 22.08 5.07 6.34
N LEU A 120 22.09 6.33 5.88
CA LEU A 120 22.19 6.67 4.46
C LEU A 120 23.56 6.33 3.85
N THR A 121 24.62 6.28 4.66
CA THR A 121 25.97 5.91 4.19
C THR A 121 26.26 4.41 4.33
N SER A 122 25.30 3.62 4.81
CA SER A 122 25.46 2.17 4.96
C SER A 122 25.39 1.45 3.62
N SER A 123 26.32 0.52 3.38
CA SER A 123 26.33 -0.33 2.18
C SER A 123 25.05 -1.16 2.03
N ALA A 124 24.41 -1.53 3.14
CA ALA A 124 23.16 -2.30 3.11
C ALA A 124 22.01 -1.49 2.51
N VAL A 125 21.92 -0.19 2.81
CA VAL A 125 20.88 0.70 2.27
C VAL A 125 21.09 0.92 0.78
N PHE A 126 22.33 1.12 0.34
CA PHE A 126 22.65 1.20 -1.09
C PHE A 126 22.34 -0.11 -1.82
N ALA A 127 22.69 -1.26 -1.26
CA ALA A 127 22.35 -2.56 -1.84
C ALA A 127 20.82 -2.73 -1.96
N CYS A 128 20.06 -2.43 -0.89
CA CYS A 128 18.60 -2.46 -0.93
C CYS A 128 18.02 -1.48 -1.95
N ALA A 129 18.58 -0.27 -2.08
CA ALA A 129 18.12 0.72 -3.05
C ALA A 129 18.36 0.24 -4.50
N VAL A 130 19.53 -0.32 -4.79
CA VAL A 130 19.86 -0.90 -6.11
C VAL A 130 18.96 -2.09 -6.43
N VAL A 131 18.71 -2.98 -5.45
CA VAL A 131 17.80 -4.12 -5.62
C VAL A 131 16.38 -3.64 -5.92
N ASN A 132 15.86 -2.68 -5.14
CA ASN A 132 14.53 -2.10 -5.38
C ASN A 132 14.46 -1.44 -6.76
N PHE A 133 15.48 -0.65 -7.12
CA PHE A 133 15.55 -0.01 -8.42
C PHE A 133 15.53 -1.04 -9.55
N CYS A 134 16.34 -2.10 -9.45
CA CYS A 134 16.39 -3.18 -10.42
C CYS A 134 15.04 -3.90 -10.53
N GLN A 135 14.39 -4.20 -9.40
CA GLN A 135 13.08 -4.83 -9.35
C GLN A 135 12.01 -3.98 -10.04
N ILE A 136 11.95 -2.69 -9.71
CA ILE A 136 11.01 -1.73 -10.30
C ILE A 136 11.27 -1.56 -11.79
N TRP A 137 12.54 -1.42 -12.19
CA TRP A 137 12.92 -1.25 -13.59
C TRP A 137 12.63 -2.51 -14.42
N GLY A 138 12.97 -3.69 -13.90
CA GLY A 138 12.70 -4.97 -14.54
C GLY A 138 11.20 -5.21 -14.72
N SER A 139 10.41 -4.99 -13.67
CA SER A 139 8.95 -5.11 -13.72
C SER A 139 8.33 -4.19 -14.77
N ASN A 140 8.71 -2.90 -14.80
CA ASN A 140 8.22 -1.94 -15.79
C ASN A 140 8.65 -2.27 -17.22
N THR A 141 9.89 -2.76 -17.40
CA THR A 141 10.40 -3.17 -18.71
C THR A 141 9.60 -4.33 -19.27
N ILE A 142 9.34 -5.36 -18.44
CA ILE A 142 8.52 -6.51 -18.84
C ILE A 142 7.12 -6.04 -19.22
N LEU A 143 6.47 -5.25 -18.37
CA LEU A 143 5.10 -4.75 -18.61
C LEU A 143 4.99 -3.94 -19.91
N THR A 144 5.96 -3.09 -20.20
CA THR A 144 5.95 -2.21 -21.39
C THR A 144 6.27 -2.98 -22.68
N LYS A 145 7.17 -3.96 -22.61
CA LYS A 145 7.62 -4.71 -23.80
C LYS A 145 6.73 -5.90 -24.12
N LEU A 146 6.00 -6.46 -23.15
CA LEU A 146 5.08 -7.59 -23.32
C LEU A 146 4.05 -7.39 -24.45
N PRO A 147 3.29 -6.28 -24.52
CA PRO A 147 2.33 -6.09 -25.62
C PRO A 147 3.00 -5.93 -26.99
N SER A 148 4.21 -5.33 -27.05
CA SER A 148 4.97 -5.20 -28.29
C SER A 148 5.50 -6.55 -28.78
N PHE A 149 5.93 -7.42 -27.86
CA PHE A 149 6.36 -8.78 -28.16
C PHE A 149 5.20 -9.61 -28.70
N LEU A 150 4.04 -9.60 -28.03
CA LEU A 150 2.84 -10.32 -28.47
C LEU A 150 2.33 -9.85 -29.84
N LYS A 151 2.39 -8.54 -30.10
CA LYS A 151 2.02 -7.96 -31.40
C LYS A 151 2.97 -8.38 -32.53
N GLY A 152 4.28 -8.44 -32.24
CA GLY A 152 5.28 -8.89 -33.21
C GLY A 152 5.10 -10.35 -33.63
N ILE A 153 4.74 -11.24 -32.69
CA ILE A 153 4.50 -12.66 -32.99
C ILE A 153 3.23 -12.84 -33.82
N HIS A 154 2.14 -12.16 -33.46
CA HIS A 154 0.88 -12.19 -34.23
C HIS A 154 1.10 -11.69 -35.68
N CYS A 155 1.88 -10.62 -35.85
CA CYS A 155 2.17 -10.07 -37.17
C CYS A 155 3.04 -11.01 -38.03
N ASN A 156 4.03 -11.67 -37.42
CA ASN A 156 4.90 -12.64 -38.09
C ASN A 156 4.15 -13.94 -38.49
N GLN A 157 3.14 -14.36 -37.73
CA GLN A 157 2.28 -15.47 -38.13
C GLN A 157 1.34 -15.11 -39.27
N SER A 158 0.81 -13.88 -39.31
CA SER A 158 -0.01 -13.41 -40.45
C SER A 158 0.78 -13.31 -41.76
N SER A 159 2.09 -12.96 -41.71
CA SER A 159 2.93 -12.90 -42.91
C SER A 159 3.42 -14.26 -43.43
N ASN A 160 3.38 -15.31 -42.60
CA ASN A 160 3.74 -16.68 -43.00
C ASN A 160 2.55 -17.48 -43.58
N GLN A 161 1.32 -16.94 -43.52
CA GLN A 161 0.12 -17.55 -44.12
C GLN A 161 -0.33 -16.89 -45.44
N SER A 162 0.38 -15.86 -45.91
CA SER A 162 0.22 -15.22 -47.23
C SER A 162 1.36 -15.59 -48.16
#